data_AF-A0A926KNK4-F1
#
_entry.id   AF-A0A926KNK4-F1
#
_cell.length_a   1.000
_cell.length_b   1.000
_cell.length_c   1.000
_cell.angle_alpha   90.00
_cell.angle_beta   90.00
_cell.angle_gamma   90.00
#
_symmetry.space_group_name_H-M   'P 1'
#
loop_
_entity.id
_entity.type
_entity.pdbx_description
1 polymer ?
#
loop_
_entity_poly.entity_id
_entity_poly.type
_entity_poly.pdbx_seq_one_letter_code
_entity_poly.pdbx_strand_id
1 'polypeptide(L)'
;MELLKQRILEVGVVVSDQVLKLDAILNHQVDPVLIMEMGKEFARLFGESKPDKVLTVESSGIPIAFATALHLGVPMVFARRKKTLTMDQDTYSERVPSFTKGIVTDIMVSSHLLKKGERILLIDDFIANGDAARGLIRIIEKAEAELVGCGIVVEKLFQAGGKSIRERGIRVESLARIASLANGQITFD
;
A
#
# COMPACT_ATOMS: atom_id res chain seq x y z
N MET A 1 11.66 9.52 -2.94
CA MET A 1 11.21 10.82 -3.49
C MET A 1 11.53 11.92 -2.48
N GLU A 2 12.34 12.93 -2.85
CA GLU A 2 12.71 13.98 -1.89
C GLU A 2 11.53 14.83 -1.43
N LEU A 3 10.61 15.16 -2.34
CA LEU A 3 9.41 15.91 -1.99
C LEU A 3 8.65 15.26 -0.82
N LEU A 4 8.48 13.95 -0.83
CA LEU A 4 7.83 13.23 0.28
C LEU A 4 8.66 13.27 1.57
N LYS A 5 9.98 13.07 1.49
CA LYS A 5 10.87 13.13 2.66
C LYS A 5 10.78 14.50 3.34
N GLN A 6 10.83 15.58 2.57
CA GLN A 6 10.67 16.96 3.05
C GLN A 6 9.33 17.16 3.75
N ARG A 7 8.22 16.76 3.11
CA ARG A 7 6.87 16.87 3.70
C ARG A 7 6.73 16.07 5.00
N ILE A 8 7.32 14.87 5.06
CA ILE A 8 7.37 14.06 6.29
C ILE A 8 8.14 14.79 7.40
N LEU A 9 9.25 15.45 7.10
CA LEU A 9 10.01 16.22 8.11
C LEU A 9 9.25 17.47 8.59
N GLU A 10 8.47 18.10 7.72
CA GLU A 10 7.68 19.30 8.05
C GLU A 10 6.49 19.00 8.97
N VAL A 11 5.75 17.91 8.70
CA VAL A 11 4.45 17.65 9.33
C VAL A 11 4.34 16.34 10.09
N GLY A 12 5.36 15.47 9.98
CA GLY A 12 5.35 14.15 10.58
C GLY A 12 5.48 14.21 12.10
N VAL A 13 4.67 13.42 12.80
CA VAL A 13 4.69 13.35 14.26
C VAL A 13 5.12 11.95 14.70
N VAL A 14 6.29 11.86 15.34
CA VAL A 14 6.77 10.62 15.95
C VAL A 14 6.07 10.43 17.30
N VAL A 15 5.22 9.41 17.38
CA VAL A 15 4.45 9.08 18.59
C VAL A 15 5.24 8.11 19.49
N SER A 16 6.02 7.22 18.86
CA SER A 16 6.94 6.31 19.51
C SER A 16 7.98 5.83 18.50
N ASP A 17 8.98 5.09 18.96
CA ASP A 17 10.00 4.45 18.10
C ASP A 17 9.43 3.51 17.02
N GLN A 18 8.11 3.24 17.04
CA GLN A 18 7.42 2.36 16.09
C GLN A 18 6.34 3.08 15.26
N VAL A 19 5.93 4.29 15.66
CA VAL A 19 4.74 4.95 15.14
C VAL A 19 5.06 6.36 14.68
N LEU A 20 4.93 6.58 13.37
CA LEU A 20 4.91 7.88 12.71
C LEU A 20 3.48 8.19 12.27
N LYS A 21 2.98 9.38 12.61
CA LYS A 21 1.70 9.90 12.10
C LYS A 21 1.95 10.87 10.96
N LEU A 22 1.17 10.71 9.89
CA LEU A 22 1.13 11.58 8.71
C LEU A 22 -0.29 12.07 8.43
N ASP A 23 -1.05 12.36 9.48
CA ASP A 23 -2.48 12.74 9.39
C ASP A 23 -2.69 14.02 8.55
N ALA A 24 -1.72 14.93 8.50
CA ALA A 24 -1.82 16.19 7.77
C ALA A 24 -1.68 16.08 6.24
N ILE A 25 -1.11 14.97 5.74
CA ILE A 25 -0.77 14.82 4.31
C ILE A 25 -1.28 13.51 3.68
N LEU A 26 -1.56 12.47 4.47
CA LEU A 26 -1.82 11.13 3.97
C LEU A 26 -2.99 10.40 4.66
N ASN A 27 -2.96 10.28 5.99
CA ASN A 27 -3.81 9.32 6.68
C ASN A 27 -5.21 9.84 7.06
N HIS A 28 -5.39 11.15 7.15
CA HIS A 28 -6.68 11.76 7.49
C HIS A 28 -7.01 12.94 6.57
N GLN A 29 -6.19 13.98 6.62
CA GLN A 29 -6.11 14.99 5.56
C GLN A 29 -5.21 14.45 4.45
N VAL A 30 -5.61 14.72 3.22
CA VAL A 30 -4.89 14.29 2.03
C VAL A 30 -4.38 15.54 1.32
N ASP A 31 -3.08 15.57 0.99
CA ASP A 31 -2.46 16.62 0.16
C ASP A 31 -2.54 16.21 -1.33
N PRO A 32 -3.50 16.74 -2.12
CA PRO A 32 -3.75 16.22 -3.46
C PRO A 32 -2.57 16.38 -4.41
N VAL A 33 -1.77 17.44 -4.25
CA VAL A 33 -0.60 17.68 -5.10
C VAL A 33 0.46 16.63 -4.80
N LEU A 34 0.73 16.37 -3.52
CA LEU A 34 1.67 15.32 -3.12
C LEU A 34 1.20 13.93 -3.60
N ILE A 35 -0.09 13.63 -3.50
CA ILE A 35 -0.69 12.37 -3.98
C ILE A 35 -0.46 12.20 -5.49
N MET A 36 -0.67 13.25 -6.29
CA MET A 36 -0.47 13.18 -7.74
C MET A 36 1.00 12.93 -8.10
N GLU A 37 1.94 13.61 -7.43
CA GLU A 37 3.38 13.37 -7.65
C GLU A 37 3.80 11.94 -7.25
N MET A 38 3.27 11.41 -6.13
CA MET A 38 3.52 10.02 -5.74
C MET A 38 2.94 9.02 -6.74
N GLY A 39 1.71 9.24 -7.23
CA GLY A 39 1.10 8.38 -8.23
C GLY A 39 1.86 8.38 -9.56
N LYS A 40 2.33 9.55 -10.00
CA LYS A 40 3.20 9.70 -11.17
C LYS A 40 4.51 8.95 -11.01
N GLU A 41 5.13 9.01 -9.84
CA GLU A 41 6.38 8.31 -9.57
C GLU A 41 6.19 6.78 -9.57
N PHE A 42 5.11 6.26 -8.98
CA PHE A 42 4.80 4.84 -9.10
C PHE A 42 4.52 4.41 -10.54
N ALA A 43 3.79 5.22 -11.32
CA ALA A 43 3.58 4.95 -12.73
C ALA A 43 4.90 4.90 -13.51
N ARG A 44 5.86 5.79 -13.22
CA ARG A 44 7.21 5.76 -13.79
C ARG A 44 7.96 4.47 -13.42
N LEU A 45 7.88 4.04 -12.16
CA LEU A 45 8.58 2.85 -11.66
C LEU A 45 8.03 1.54 -12.22
N PHE A 46 6.71 1.45 -12.44
CA PHE A 46 6.02 0.22 -12.82
C PHE A 46 5.45 0.23 -14.25
N GLY A 47 5.57 1.31 -15.01
CA GLY A 47 5.02 1.43 -16.36
C GLY A 47 5.51 0.34 -17.32
N GLU A 48 6.81 0.02 -17.29
CA GLU A 48 7.39 -1.07 -18.08
C GLU A 48 6.91 -2.46 -17.63
N SER A 49 6.45 -2.57 -16.39
CA SER A 49 5.79 -3.78 -15.89
C SER A 49 4.37 -3.93 -16.43
N LYS A 50 3.82 -2.95 -17.16
CA LYS A 50 2.49 -2.98 -17.82
C LYS A 50 1.41 -3.68 -16.97
N PRO A 51 1.11 -3.17 -15.76
CA PRO A 51 0.00 -3.69 -14.97
C PRO A 51 -1.31 -3.50 -15.72
N ASP A 52 -2.24 -4.43 -15.57
CA ASP A 52 -3.63 -4.31 -16.06
C ASP A 52 -4.53 -3.60 -15.05
N LYS A 53 -4.11 -3.58 -13.77
CA LYS A 53 -4.90 -3.05 -12.66
C LYS A 53 -4.04 -2.68 -11.46
N VAL A 54 -4.48 -1.66 -10.72
CA VAL A 54 -3.95 -1.33 -9.39
C VAL A 54 -4.84 -1.91 -8.29
N LEU A 55 -4.25 -2.61 -7.33
CA LEU A 55 -4.93 -3.11 -6.13
C LEU A 55 -4.41 -2.37 -4.89
N THR A 56 -5.32 -1.98 -4.00
CA THR A 56 -4.99 -1.43 -2.67
C THR A 56 -5.93 -1.99 -1.61
N VAL A 57 -5.82 -1.54 -0.37
CA VAL A 57 -6.79 -1.80 0.71
C VAL A 57 -7.29 -0.48 1.28
N GLU A 58 -8.55 -0.45 1.68
CA GLU A 58 -9.11 0.75 2.31
C GLU A 58 -8.42 1.09 3.66
N SER A 59 -8.31 2.37 4.02
CA SER A 59 -8.75 3.56 3.27
C SER A 59 -7.58 4.40 2.75
N SER A 60 -6.48 4.50 3.50
CA SER A 60 -5.40 5.46 3.24
C SER A 60 -4.60 5.18 1.97
N GLY A 61 -4.57 3.95 1.46
CA GLY A 61 -3.94 3.64 0.17
C GLY A 61 -4.74 4.11 -1.05
N ILE A 62 -6.05 4.39 -0.90
CA ILE A 62 -6.97 4.69 -2.02
C ILE A 62 -6.51 5.91 -2.84
N PRO A 63 -6.18 7.08 -2.25
CA PRO A 63 -5.82 8.25 -3.05
C PRO A 63 -4.58 8.03 -3.92
N ILE A 64 -3.57 7.34 -3.38
CA ILE A 64 -2.31 7.04 -4.09
C ILE A 64 -2.53 5.99 -5.17
N ALA A 65 -3.29 4.95 -4.85
CA ALA A 65 -3.68 3.93 -5.83
C ALA A 65 -4.46 4.54 -6.99
N PHE A 66 -5.37 5.47 -6.70
CA PHE A 66 -6.13 6.21 -7.72
C PHE A 66 -5.21 7.04 -8.62
N ALA A 67 -4.32 7.86 -8.04
CA ALA A 67 -3.38 8.66 -8.83
C ALA A 67 -2.44 7.77 -9.67
N THR A 68 -1.97 6.66 -9.11
CA THR A 68 -1.13 5.68 -9.82
C THR A 68 -1.87 5.06 -11.00
N ALA A 69 -3.09 4.57 -10.77
CA ALA A 69 -3.95 3.98 -11.78
C ALA A 69 -4.30 4.96 -12.91
N LEU A 70 -4.58 6.22 -12.55
CA LEU A 70 -4.84 7.31 -13.48
C LEU A 70 -3.64 7.55 -14.41
N HIS A 71 -2.43 7.63 -13.85
CA HIS A 71 -1.20 7.84 -14.65
C HIS A 71 -0.83 6.63 -15.51
N LEU A 72 -1.16 5.41 -15.07
CA LEU A 72 -0.96 4.17 -15.83
C LEU A 72 -2.05 3.93 -16.89
N GLY A 73 -3.19 4.62 -16.79
CA GLY A 73 -4.33 4.43 -17.69
C GLY A 73 -5.09 3.11 -17.46
N VAL A 74 -5.12 2.61 -16.22
CA VAL A 74 -5.71 1.31 -15.87
C VAL A 74 -6.74 1.43 -14.75
N PRO A 75 -7.69 0.49 -14.62
CA PRO A 75 -8.62 0.49 -13.49
C PRO A 75 -7.92 0.25 -12.15
N MET A 76 -8.61 0.62 -11.07
CA MET A 76 -8.20 0.26 -9.71
C MET A 76 -9.29 -0.52 -8.99
N VAL A 77 -8.88 -1.38 -8.05
CA VAL A 77 -9.74 -2.06 -7.08
C VAL A 77 -9.15 -1.82 -5.69
N PHE A 78 -10.01 -1.65 -4.69
CA PHE A 78 -9.59 -1.60 -3.30
C PHE A 78 -10.28 -2.69 -2.50
N ALA A 79 -9.49 -3.46 -1.75
CA ALA A 79 -9.99 -4.45 -0.82
C ALA A 79 -10.71 -3.76 0.35
N ARG A 80 -11.80 -4.37 0.79
CA ARG A 80 -12.60 -3.91 1.94
C ARG A 80 -12.23 -4.68 3.18
N ARG A 81 -12.43 -4.07 4.35
CA ARG A 81 -12.24 -4.70 5.67
C ARG A 81 -13.55 -5.10 6.33
N LYS A 82 -14.68 -4.69 5.75
CA LYS A 82 -16.02 -5.02 6.21
C LYS A 82 -16.90 -5.41 5.03
N LYS A 83 -17.71 -6.44 5.22
CA LYS A 83 -18.81 -6.75 4.29
C LYS A 83 -19.79 -5.59 4.24
N THR A 84 -20.18 -5.20 3.03
CA THR A 84 -21.28 -4.26 2.80
C THR A 84 -22.48 -4.99 2.22
N LEU A 85 -23.67 -4.41 2.35
CA LEU A 85 -24.91 -4.98 1.79
C LEU A 85 -24.83 -5.24 0.28
N THR A 86 -24.04 -4.42 -0.42
CA THR A 86 -23.84 -4.48 -1.88
C THR A 86 -22.66 -5.34 -2.31
N MET A 87 -21.96 -6.00 -1.37
CA MET A 87 -20.80 -6.82 -1.72
C MET A 87 -21.28 -8.17 -2.25
N ASP A 88 -20.65 -8.66 -3.32
CA ASP A 88 -21.00 -9.94 -3.91
C ASP A 88 -20.89 -11.09 -2.89
N GLN A 89 -21.65 -12.15 -3.14
CA GLN A 89 -21.55 -13.36 -2.33
C GLN A 89 -20.17 -14.02 -2.47
N ASP A 90 -19.59 -13.99 -3.68
CA ASP A 90 -18.31 -14.63 -3.99
C ASP A 90 -17.13 -13.66 -3.91
N THR A 91 -16.28 -13.87 -2.91
CA THR A 91 -15.15 -12.98 -2.60
C THR A 91 -13.88 -13.79 -2.33
N TYR A 92 -12.76 -13.24 -2.78
CA TYR A 92 -11.46 -13.65 -2.26
C TYR A 92 -11.23 -12.94 -0.94
N SER A 93 -11.03 -13.71 0.13
CA SER A 93 -10.88 -13.18 1.49
C SER A 93 -9.65 -13.75 2.19
N GLU A 94 -9.06 -12.93 3.05
CA GLU A 94 -7.93 -13.25 3.91
C GLU A 94 -8.11 -12.61 5.29
N ARG A 95 -7.66 -13.30 6.35
CA ARG A 95 -7.63 -12.74 7.70
C ARG A 95 -6.23 -12.22 8.00
N VAL A 96 -6.12 -10.96 8.40
CA VAL A 96 -4.84 -10.29 8.67
C VAL A 96 -4.84 -9.60 10.03
N PRO A 97 -3.75 -9.70 10.81
CA PRO A 97 -3.58 -8.90 12.01
C PRO A 97 -3.65 -7.40 11.71
N SER A 98 -4.43 -6.66 12.51
CA SER A 98 -4.50 -5.20 12.48
C SER A 98 -3.86 -4.64 13.74
N PHE A 99 -2.60 -4.22 13.63
CA PHE A 99 -1.86 -3.65 14.76
C PHE A 99 -2.52 -2.39 15.33
N THR A 100 -3.06 -1.53 14.47
CA THR A 100 -3.74 -0.31 14.90
C THR A 100 -5.02 -0.57 15.68
N LYS A 101 -5.64 -1.76 15.53
CA LYS A 101 -6.87 -2.14 16.22
C LYS A 101 -6.68 -3.23 17.27
N GLY A 102 -5.52 -3.87 17.35
CA GLY A 102 -5.26 -5.01 18.24
C GLY A 102 -6.10 -6.26 17.94
N ILE A 103 -6.70 -6.36 16.74
CA ILE A 103 -7.59 -7.46 16.36
C ILE A 103 -7.18 -8.05 15.00
N VAL A 104 -7.65 -9.25 14.71
CA VAL A 104 -7.62 -9.81 13.35
C VAL A 104 -8.81 -9.25 12.57
N THR A 105 -8.56 -8.70 11.39
CA THR A 105 -9.59 -8.21 10.46
C THR A 105 -9.57 -9.02 9.19
N ASP A 106 -10.74 -9.15 8.57
CA ASP A 106 -10.80 -9.67 7.21
C ASP A 106 -10.39 -8.57 6.23
N ILE A 107 -9.81 -8.97 5.10
CA ILE A 107 -9.68 -8.17 3.89
C ILE A 107 -10.27 -8.98 2.74
N MET A 108 -11.01 -8.32 1.85
CA MET A 108 -11.83 -8.99 0.85
C MET A 108 -11.95 -8.20 -0.45
N VAL A 109 -11.95 -8.92 -1.56
CA VAL A 109 -12.15 -8.42 -2.93
C VAL A 109 -13.20 -9.29 -3.61
N SER A 110 -14.16 -8.67 -4.31
CA SER A 110 -15.12 -9.40 -5.14
C SER A 110 -14.39 -10.22 -6.19
N SER A 111 -14.73 -11.51 -6.29
CA SER A 111 -14.01 -12.45 -7.17
C SER A 111 -14.00 -12.02 -8.63
N HIS A 112 -15.11 -11.48 -9.15
CA HIS A 112 -15.22 -11.04 -10.53
C HIS A 112 -14.31 -9.84 -10.89
N LEU A 113 -13.75 -9.15 -9.89
CA LEU A 113 -12.86 -8.00 -10.07
C LEU A 113 -11.38 -8.37 -10.19
N LEU A 114 -11.00 -9.63 -9.97
CA LEU A 114 -9.63 -10.13 -10.18
C LEU A 114 -9.70 -11.37 -11.07
N LYS A 115 -9.07 -11.31 -12.23
CA LYS A 115 -9.13 -12.39 -13.22
C LYS A 115 -7.82 -13.14 -13.29
N LYS A 116 -7.91 -14.43 -13.61
CA LYS A 116 -6.74 -15.27 -13.90
C LYS A 116 -5.85 -14.64 -14.98
N GLY A 117 -4.55 -14.60 -14.71
CA GLY A 117 -3.52 -14.04 -15.60
C GLY A 117 -3.47 -12.51 -15.64
N GLU A 118 -4.36 -11.80 -14.94
CA GLU A 118 -4.35 -10.35 -14.88
C GLU A 118 -3.15 -9.84 -14.06
N ARG A 119 -2.51 -8.78 -14.54
CA ARG A 119 -1.27 -8.24 -13.97
C ARG A 119 -1.59 -7.14 -12.96
N ILE A 120 -1.35 -7.41 -11.69
CA ILE A 120 -1.77 -6.56 -10.57
C ILE A 120 -0.57 -5.84 -9.97
N LEU A 121 -0.66 -4.51 -9.90
CA LEU A 121 0.25 -3.67 -9.12
C LEU A 121 -0.40 -3.38 -7.76
N LEU A 122 0.26 -3.75 -6.67
CA LEU A 122 -0.19 -3.41 -5.32
C LEU A 122 0.33 -2.01 -4.93
N ILE A 123 -0.55 -1.13 -4.45
CA ILE A 123 -0.18 0.17 -3.90
C ILE A 123 -0.71 0.30 -2.46
N ASP A 124 0.14 0.68 -1.51
CA ASP A 124 -0.25 0.89 -0.11
C ASP A 124 0.47 2.10 0.50
N ASP A 125 -0.12 2.67 1.55
CA ASP A 125 0.41 3.86 2.21
C ASP A 125 1.61 3.54 3.11
N PHE A 126 1.50 2.53 3.96
CA PHE A 126 2.56 2.12 4.87
C PHE A 126 2.87 0.63 4.76
N ILE A 127 4.16 0.29 4.84
CA ILE A 127 4.58 -1.06 5.20
C ILE A 127 5.38 -1.07 6.50
N ALA A 128 4.84 -1.83 7.45
CA ALA A 128 5.36 -2.06 8.80
C ALA A 128 5.73 -3.54 8.94
N ASN A 129 4.85 -4.33 9.57
CA ASN A 129 5.00 -5.79 9.64
C ASN A 129 4.56 -6.51 8.37
N GLY A 130 3.86 -5.84 7.44
CA GLY A 130 3.54 -6.36 6.10
C GLY A 130 2.30 -7.24 6.01
N ASP A 131 1.50 -7.40 7.08
CA ASP A 131 0.39 -8.36 7.10
C ASP A 131 -0.72 -8.07 6.09
N ALA A 132 -1.10 -6.80 5.93
CA ALA A 132 -2.09 -6.39 4.94
C ALA A 132 -1.59 -6.69 3.52
N ALA A 133 -0.36 -6.27 3.18
CA ALA A 133 0.27 -6.56 1.90
C ALA A 133 0.36 -8.07 1.63
N ARG A 134 0.80 -8.89 2.60
CA ARG A 134 0.82 -10.35 2.44
C ARG A 134 -0.56 -10.95 2.23
N GLY A 135 -1.58 -10.43 2.91
CA GLY A 135 -2.96 -10.86 2.69
C GLY A 135 -3.46 -10.52 1.29
N LEU A 136 -3.17 -9.33 0.78
CA LEU A 136 -3.50 -8.96 -0.60
C LEU A 136 -2.75 -9.82 -1.62
N ILE A 137 -1.48 -10.12 -1.36
CA ILE A 137 -0.69 -11.03 -2.21
C ILE A 137 -1.35 -12.42 -2.28
N ARG A 138 -1.80 -12.97 -1.14
CA ARG A 138 -2.53 -14.24 -1.13
C ARG A 138 -3.88 -14.17 -1.87
N ILE A 139 -4.57 -13.03 -1.82
CA ILE A 139 -5.79 -12.81 -2.61
C ILE A 139 -5.48 -12.84 -4.11
N ILE A 140 -4.40 -12.18 -4.55
CA ILE A 140 -3.95 -12.20 -5.95
C ILE A 140 -3.59 -13.63 -6.38
N GLU A 141 -2.86 -14.37 -5.55
CA GLU A 141 -2.52 -15.78 -5.79
C GLU A 141 -3.77 -16.67 -5.93
N LYS A 142 -4.77 -16.51 -5.05
CA LYS A 142 -6.06 -17.23 -5.13
C LYS A 142 -6.86 -16.91 -6.38
N ALA A 143 -6.71 -15.71 -6.92
CA ALA A 143 -7.33 -15.30 -8.19
C ALA A 143 -6.56 -15.82 -9.42
N GLU A 144 -5.44 -16.52 -9.21
CA GLU A 144 -4.49 -16.92 -10.26
C GLU A 144 -4.01 -15.72 -11.10
N ALA A 145 -3.94 -14.54 -10.48
CA ALA A 145 -3.44 -13.31 -11.08
C ALA A 145 -1.92 -13.14 -10.84
N GLU A 146 -1.26 -12.32 -11.65
CA GLU A 146 0.18 -12.08 -11.58
C GLU A 146 0.45 -10.80 -10.77
N LEU A 147 1.23 -10.89 -9.69
CA LEU A 147 1.70 -9.70 -8.98
C LEU A 147 2.94 -9.14 -9.68
N VAL A 148 2.84 -7.93 -10.25
CA VAL A 148 4.00 -7.28 -10.92
C VAL A 148 4.91 -6.54 -9.94
N GLY A 149 4.41 -6.25 -8.74
CA GLY A 149 5.17 -5.63 -7.65
C GLY A 149 4.30 -4.90 -6.64
N CYS A 150 4.96 -4.31 -5.65
CA CYS A 150 4.34 -3.50 -4.61
C CYS A 150 4.99 -2.11 -4.56
N GLY A 151 4.20 -1.05 -4.71
CA GLY A 151 4.59 0.33 -4.45
C GLY A 151 4.09 0.77 -3.08
N ILE A 152 5.01 1.23 -2.23
CA ILE A 152 4.71 1.66 -0.85
C ILE A 152 5.12 3.11 -0.65
N VAL A 153 4.23 3.95 -0.09
CA VAL A 153 4.58 5.35 0.16
C VAL A 153 5.67 5.45 1.23
N VAL A 154 5.43 4.85 2.41
CA VAL A 154 6.38 4.84 3.53
C VAL A 154 6.70 3.42 3.99
N GLU A 155 7.98 3.05 3.95
CA GLU A 155 8.50 1.80 4.50
C GLU A 155 9.27 2.05 5.80
N LYS A 156 8.93 1.33 6.87
CA LYS A 156 9.71 1.29 8.11
C LYS A 156 10.71 0.12 8.06
N LEU A 157 11.96 0.42 7.73
CA LEU A 157 13.02 -0.59 7.50
C LEU A 157 13.40 -1.38 8.76
N PHE A 158 13.20 -0.79 9.93
CA PHE A 158 13.37 -1.45 11.23
C PHE A 158 12.24 -2.45 11.56
N GLN A 159 11.29 -2.65 10.64
CA GLN A 159 10.23 -3.66 10.71
C GLN A 159 10.31 -4.63 9.52
N ALA A 160 9.87 -5.87 9.72
CA ALA A 160 10.18 -6.96 8.79
C ALA A 160 9.33 -6.99 7.50
N GLY A 161 8.31 -6.13 7.35
CA GLY A 161 7.31 -6.23 6.28
C GLY A 161 7.90 -6.22 4.88
N GLY A 162 8.48 -5.09 4.47
CA GLY A 162 9.04 -4.97 3.12
C GLY A 162 10.19 -5.93 2.85
N LYS A 163 11.08 -6.15 3.82
CA LYS A 163 12.15 -7.16 3.74
C LYS A 163 11.59 -8.57 3.44
N SER A 164 10.61 -9.03 4.22
CA SER A 164 10.04 -10.37 4.05
C SER A 164 9.32 -10.57 2.70
N ILE A 165 8.78 -9.49 2.10
CA ILE A 165 8.16 -9.56 0.78
C ILE A 165 9.24 -9.65 -0.30
N ARG A 166 10.32 -8.86 -0.19
CA ARG A 166 11.48 -8.93 -1.10
C ARG A 166 12.16 -10.30 -1.06
N GLU A 167 12.28 -10.94 0.11
CA GLU A 167 12.83 -12.29 0.27
C GLU A 167 12.04 -13.37 -0.48
N ARG A 168 10.77 -13.12 -0.83
CA ARG A 168 9.96 -13.99 -1.69
C ARG A 168 10.19 -13.75 -3.19
N GLY A 169 11.14 -12.90 -3.57
CA GLY A 169 11.40 -12.50 -4.96
C GLY A 169 10.43 -11.46 -5.50
N ILE A 170 9.59 -10.85 -4.66
CA ILE A 170 8.61 -9.83 -5.08
C ILE A 170 9.30 -8.46 -5.11
N ARG A 171 9.11 -7.73 -6.21
CA ARG A 171 9.58 -6.35 -6.35
C ARG A 171 8.83 -5.43 -5.39
N VAL A 172 9.56 -4.73 -4.51
CA VAL A 172 8.99 -3.73 -3.59
C VAL A 172 9.73 -2.40 -3.73
N GLU A 173 9.02 -1.40 -4.25
CA GLU A 173 9.50 -0.03 -4.39
C GLU A 173 8.89 0.84 -3.28
N SER A 174 9.71 1.67 -2.61
CA SER A 174 9.24 2.51 -1.51
C SER A 174 9.69 3.95 -1.67
N LEU A 175 8.76 4.91 -1.63
CA LEU A 175 9.06 6.32 -1.93
C LEU A 175 9.82 7.01 -0.79
N ALA A 176 9.51 6.68 0.45
CA ALA A 176 10.27 7.05 1.64
C ALA A 176 10.60 5.81 2.46
N ARG A 177 11.89 5.60 2.75
CA ARG A 177 12.39 4.47 3.53
C ARG A 177 12.96 5.01 4.83
N ILE A 178 12.31 4.69 5.95
CA ILE A 178 12.65 5.18 7.28
C ILE A 178 13.52 4.12 7.96
N ALA A 179 14.76 4.49 8.24
CA ALA A 179 15.73 3.67 8.95
C ALA A 179 15.49 3.66 10.47
N SER A 180 15.02 4.76 11.06
CA SER A 180 14.77 4.88 12.50
C SER A 180 13.76 5.97 12.86
N LEU A 181 13.06 5.78 13.97
CA LEU A 181 12.23 6.78 14.66
C LEU A 181 12.71 7.09 16.08
N ALA A 182 13.92 6.62 16.45
CA ALA A 182 14.44 6.73 17.80
C ALA A 182 14.58 8.20 18.26
N ASN A 183 14.38 8.43 19.56
CA ASN A 183 14.49 9.75 20.18
C ASN A 183 13.55 10.81 19.56
N GLY A 184 12.43 10.38 18.98
CA GLY A 184 11.48 11.26 18.32
C GLY A 184 11.97 11.85 16.99
N GLN A 185 13.05 11.31 16.40
CA GLN A 185 13.65 11.81 15.17
C GLN A 185 13.41 10.85 14.00
N ILE A 186 13.07 11.39 12.84
CA ILE A 186 12.89 10.63 11.61
C ILE A 186 14.22 10.53 10.88
N THR A 187 14.75 9.32 10.75
CA THR A 187 15.97 9.06 9.96
C THR A 187 15.60 8.25 8.72
N PHE A 188 15.98 8.74 7.54
CA PHE A 188 15.79 8.04 6.27
C PHE A 188 17.04 7.21 5.89
N ASP A 189 16.84 6.22 5.02
CA ASP A 189 17.90 5.57 4.20
C ASP A 189 18.23 6.43 2.97
#